data_AF-A0A941ITU8-F1
#
_entry.id   AF-A0A941ITU8-F1
#
_cell.length_a   1.000
_cell.length_b   1.000
_cell.length_c   1.000
_cell.angle_alpha   90.00
_cell.angle_beta   90.00
_cell.angle_gamma   90.00
#
_symmetry.space_group_name_H-M   'P 1'
#
loop_
_entity.id
_entity.type
_entity.pdbx_description
1 polymer ?
#
loop_
_entity_poly.entity_id
_entity_poly.type
_entity_poly.pdbx_seq_one_letter_code
_entity_poly.pdbx_strand_id
1 'polypeptide(L)'
;VGLGLLAACGSSSAYAPPTATGTAAHASGAGAGAGMGQTVSDGNYSFVVDSSQCGISSFTDVLGTSRPTQAQFCAVVVTMTNRTNSPQNVPPYPTMIDRTGNMYNTTGDGKAEVAAEQDYFGSDYQAQLQVNPGSHYQDVFVYDVPQGVQAASVQLHGQFASAGVSVTLKTTQVTAAPGNGAPAPVPAPTTSSPTTSSPPSTGAAQAVVQQYFAAINAGDYAQAWALGGQNIEHGSYSAFVQGFATTSSDSVHVVSVSGDTVTVTLDATQTDGSVQHYAGTYTVHDGVIVGADLH
;
A
#
# COMPACT_ATOMS: atom_id res chain seq x y z
N VAL A 1 32.70 61.96 -41.60
CA VAL A 1 31.87 63.04 -41.02
C VAL A 1 30.97 62.36 -40.01
N GLY A 2 31.05 62.50 -38.70
CA GLY A 2 31.62 63.53 -37.83
C GLY A 2 30.63 63.72 -36.67
N LEU A 3 31.17 64.00 -35.48
CA LEU A 3 30.50 64.42 -34.24
C LEU A 3 29.74 63.34 -33.46
N GLY A 4 29.83 63.26 -32.13
CA GLY A 4 30.52 64.13 -31.19
C GLY A 4 30.29 63.64 -29.76
N LEU A 5 31.36 63.75 -28.97
CA LEU A 5 31.41 63.55 -27.53
C LEU A 5 30.66 64.69 -26.82
N LEU A 6 29.83 64.38 -25.82
CA LEU A 6 29.49 65.32 -24.75
C LEU A 6 29.37 64.54 -23.43
N ALA A 7 30.19 64.98 -22.49
CA ALA A 7 30.31 64.47 -21.14
C ALA A 7 29.43 65.27 -20.17
N ALA A 8 29.18 64.62 -19.03
CA ALA A 8 29.16 65.16 -17.67
C ALA A 8 27.82 65.41 -16.96
N CYS A 9 27.85 64.94 -15.70
CA CYS A 9 27.14 65.42 -14.50
C CYS A 9 25.64 65.15 -14.46
N GLY A 10 25.03 64.51 -13.47
CA GLY A 10 25.42 64.28 -12.08
C GLY A 10 24.18 64.57 -11.23
N SER A 11 23.68 63.59 -10.47
CA SER A 11 22.79 63.77 -9.32
C SER A 11 22.72 62.45 -8.57
N SER A 12 23.60 62.32 -7.58
CA SER A 12 23.63 61.23 -6.62
C SER A 12 22.48 61.42 -5.62
N SER A 13 21.40 60.65 -5.77
CA SER A 13 20.45 60.44 -4.68
C SER A 13 20.84 59.16 -3.96
N ALA A 14 21.21 59.32 -2.69
CA ALA A 14 21.56 58.24 -1.79
C ALA A 14 20.39 57.26 -1.65
N TYR A 15 20.60 56.00 -2.05
CA TYR A 15 19.78 54.88 -1.61
C TYR A 15 20.53 54.19 -0.47
N ALA A 16 20.06 54.40 0.75
CA ALA A 16 20.50 53.65 1.90
C ALA A 16 20.11 52.17 1.70
N PRO A 17 21.02 51.20 1.88
CA PRO A 17 20.64 49.80 1.85
C PRO A 17 19.69 49.52 3.01
N PRO A 18 18.56 48.83 2.81
CA PRO A 18 17.74 48.37 3.91
C PRO A 18 18.61 47.47 4.79
N THR A 19 18.63 47.82 6.07
CA THR A 19 19.29 47.09 7.15
C THR A 19 18.78 45.65 7.10
N ALA A 20 19.63 44.71 6.70
CA ALA A 20 19.37 43.29 6.83
C ALA A 20 19.37 42.98 8.32
N THR A 21 18.21 43.12 8.96
CA THR A 21 17.91 42.41 10.21
C THR A 21 18.04 40.94 9.85
N GLY A 22 19.18 40.36 10.23
CA GLY A 22 19.43 38.95 10.11
C GLY A 22 18.36 38.21 10.89
N THR A 23 17.32 37.76 10.18
CA THR A 23 16.51 36.65 10.64
C THR A 23 17.49 35.49 10.67
N ALA A 24 17.95 35.15 11.87
CA ALA A 24 18.69 33.94 12.12
C ALA A 24 17.95 32.83 11.39
N ALA A 25 18.60 32.24 10.39
CA ALA A 25 18.19 30.96 9.87
C ALA A 25 17.92 30.09 11.09
N HIS A 26 16.69 29.61 11.23
CA HIS A 26 16.43 28.49 12.10
C HIS A 26 17.30 27.36 11.54
N ALA A 27 18.50 27.23 12.09
CA ALA A 27 19.23 25.98 12.09
C ALA A 27 18.27 25.01 12.76
N SER A 28 17.49 24.29 11.96
CA SER A 28 16.71 23.15 12.41
C SER A 28 17.73 22.17 12.96
N GLY A 29 17.92 22.23 14.28
CA GLY A 29 18.75 21.30 14.99
C GLY A 29 18.29 19.90 14.62
N ALA A 30 19.24 19.05 14.24
CA ALA A 30 19.10 17.62 14.31
C ALA A 30 18.83 17.25 15.78
N GLY A 31 17.58 17.42 16.20
CA GLY A 31 17.09 17.03 17.51
C GLY A 31 17.14 15.52 17.59
N ALA A 32 17.51 15.01 18.76
CA ALA A 32 17.34 13.60 19.10
C ALA A 32 15.97 13.13 18.59
N GLY A 33 15.96 12.13 17.70
CA GLY A 33 14.75 11.72 16.97
C GLY A 33 13.59 11.43 17.92
N ALA A 34 12.39 11.83 17.52
CA ALA A 34 11.18 11.48 18.25
C ALA A 34 11.07 9.95 18.35
N GLY A 35 10.68 9.43 19.51
CA GLY A 35 10.45 8.00 19.68
C GLY A 35 9.01 7.59 19.35
N MET A 36 8.76 6.29 19.23
CA MET A 36 7.40 5.75 19.10
C MET A 36 6.45 6.26 20.19
N GLY A 37 5.18 6.45 19.85
CA GLY A 37 4.14 7.03 20.69
C GLY A 37 4.18 8.57 20.81
N GLN A 38 5.18 9.24 20.25
CA GLN A 38 5.22 10.70 20.15
C GLN A 38 4.61 11.18 18.84
N THR A 39 3.86 12.28 18.88
CA THR A 39 3.37 12.94 17.67
C THR A 39 4.50 13.68 16.98
N VAL A 40 4.74 13.33 15.71
CA VAL A 40 5.59 14.09 14.80
C VAL A 40 4.76 14.68 13.67
N SER A 41 5.32 15.62 12.90
CA SER A 41 4.62 16.23 11.77
C SER A 41 5.57 16.48 10.62
N ASP A 42 5.05 16.27 9.42
CA ASP A 42 5.71 16.61 8.17
C ASP A 42 4.63 16.95 7.14
N GLY A 43 4.84 18.02 6.37
CA GLY A 43 3.87 18.51 5.38
C GLY A 43 2.44 18.65 5.94
N ASN A 44 1.48 17.98 5.30
CA ASN A 44 0.06 18.08 5.60
C ASN A 44 -0.41 17.14 6.74
N TYR A 45 0.50 16.32 7.27
CA TYR A 45 0.17 15.23 8.17
C TYR A 45 0.90 15.33 9.52
N SER A 46 0.23 14.85 10.56
CA SER A 46 0.90 14.39 11.78
C SER A 46 0.84 12.88 11.86
N PHE A 47 1.86 12.31 12.49
CA PHE A 47 2.03 10.88 12.61
C PHE A 47 2.29 10.49 14.06
N VAL A 48 1.82 9.31 14.45
CA VAL A 48 2.23 8.60 15.65
C VAL A 48 2.60 7.20 15.23
N VAL A 49 3.83 6.77 15.51
CA VAL A 49 4.21 5.36 15.32
C VAL A 49 3.77 4.60 16.56
N ASP A 50 2.82 3.70 16.37
CA ASP A 50 2.15 2.99 17.47
C ASP A 50 2.92 1.73 17.86
N SER A 51 3.37 0.95 16.88
CA SER A 51 4.12 -0.28 17.13
C SER A 51 5.09 -0.62 15.99
N SER A 52 6.07 -1.46 16.32
CA SER A 52 7.04 -2.00 15.36
C SER A 52 7.45 -3.42 15.77
N GLN A 53 7.36 -4.34 14.81
CA GLN A 53 7.65 -5.75 14.99
C GLN A 53 8.42 -6.30 13.79
N CYS A 54 9.46 -7.11 14.03
CA CYS A 54 10.23 -7.78 13.00
C CYS A 54 10.33 -9.29 13.29
N GLY A 55 10.79 -10.07 12.32
CA GLY A 55 10.92 -11.52 12.45
C GLY A 55 9.63 -12.29 12.13
N ILE A 56 8.65 -11.62 11.51
CA ILE A 56 7.38 -12.22 11.14
C ILE A 56 7.61 -13.11 9.90
N SER A 57 7.22 -14.39 9.97
CA SER A 57 7.46 -15.35 8.88
C SER A 57 6.39 -15.33 7.79
N SER A 58 5.18 -14.87 8.11
CA SER A 58 4.06 -14.78 7.17
C SER A 58 2.94 -13.94 7.77
N PHE A 59 2.13 -13.36 6.90
CA PHE A 59 0.79 -12.87 7.24
C PHE A 59 -0.28 -13.85 6.73
N THR A 60 -1.48 -13.80 7.31
CA THR A 60 -2.62 -14.58 6.81
C THR A 60 -3.64 -13.64 6.21
N ASP A 61 -3.95 -13.80 4.92
CA ASP A 61 -4.96 -12.96 4.30
C ASP A 61 -6.38 -13.35 4.73
N VAL A 62 -7.34 -12.51 4.34
CA VAL A 62 -8.78 -12.68 4.59
C VAL A 62 -9.37 -14.00 4.06
N LEU A 63 -8.70 -14.64 3.09
CA LEU A 63 -9.10 -15.94 2.55
C LEU A 63 -8.45 -17.11 3.32
N GLY A 64 -7.70 -16.81 4.39
CA GLY A 64 -6.93 -17.80 5.16
C GLY A 64 -5.65 -18.25 4.45
N THR A 65 -5.22 -17.55 3.40
CA THR A 65 -4.01 -17.91 2.66
C THR A 65 -2.80 -17.30 3.33
N SER A 66 -1.79 -18.13 3.60
CA SER A 66 -0.51 -17.66 4.12
C SER A 66 0.26 -16.90 3.04
N ARG A 67 0.71 -15.69 3.37
CA ARG A 67 1.61 -14.86 2.57
C ARG A 67 2.99 -14.91 3.20
N PRO A 68 3.89 -15.81 2.76
CA PRO A 68 5.20 -15.96 3.34
C PRO A 68 6.14 -14.84 2.91
N THR A 69 7.07 -14.51 3.79
CA THR A 69 8.23 -13.65 3.50
C THR A 69 9.27 -14.36 2.63
N GLN A 70 10.15 -13.60 1.96
CA GLN A 70 11.38 -14.16 1.41
C GLN A 70 12.41 -14.52 2.49
N ALA A 71 12.44 -13.79 3.61
CA ALA A 71 13.31 -14.10 4.74
C ALA A 71 12.66 -13.76 6.09
N GLN A 72 12.34 -12.49 6.34
CA GLN A 72 11.45 -12.05 7.42
C GLN A 72 10.72 -10.76 7.04
N PHE A 73 9.51 -10.58 7.56
CA PHE A 73 8.84 -9.29 7.54
C PHE A 73 9.18 -8.46 8.78
N CYS A 74 9.24 -7.15 8.56
CA CYS A 74 9.03 -6.13 9.58
C CYS A 74 7.71 -5.40 9.29
N ALA A 75 6.91 -5.14 10.31
CA ALA A 75 5.68 -4.38 10.26
C ALA A 75 5.78 -3.16 11.17
N VAL A 76 5.31 -2.01 10.69
CA VAL A 76 5.24 -0.76 11.46
C VAL A 76 3.82 -0.20 11.37
N VAL A 77 3.16 -0.09 12.52
CA VAL A 77 1.80 0.48 12.61
C VAL A 77 1.91 1.97 12.88
N VAL A 78 1.22 2.77 12.08
CA VAL A 78 1.26 4.24 12.16
C VAL A 78 -0.16 4.80 12.13
N THR A 79 -0.46 5.68 13.07
CA THR A 79 -1.63 6.56 13.03
C THR A 79 -1.27 7.85 12.31
N MET A 80 -2.02 8.20 11.27
CA MET A 80 -1.85 9.40 10.46
C MET A 80 -3.05 10.32 10.58
N THR A 81 -2.82 11.62 10.74
CA THR A 81 -3.88 12.63 10.91
C THR A 81 -3.70 13.77 9.92
N ASN A 82 -4.75 14.08 9.16
CA ASN A 82 -4.77 15.25 8.29
C ASN A 82 -4.86 16.53 9.13
N ARG A 83 -3.85 17.40 9.02
CA ARG A 83 -3.74 18.64 9.79
C ARG A 83 -4.29 19.87 9.06
N THR A 84 -4.71 19.71 7.80
CA THR A 84 -5.21 20.82 7.00
C THR A 84 -6.72 20.99 7.21
N ASN A 85 -7.28 22.02 6.58
CA ASN A 85 -8.71 22.31 6.57
C ASN A 85 -9.41 21.81 5.30
N SER A 86 -8.74 21.01 4.46
CA SER A 86 -9.29 20.39 3.26
C SER A 86 -8.96 18.89 3.21
N PRO A 87 -9.76 18.06 2.53
CA PRO A 87 -9.40 16.65 2.31
C PRO A 87 -8.01 16.54 1.67
N GLN A 88 -7.22 15.56 2.12
CA GLN A 88 -5.88 15.29 1.61
C GLN A 88 -5.78 13.85 1.14
N ASN A 89 -5.09 13.61 0.03
CA ASN A 89 -4.71 12.25 -0.37
C ASN A 89 -3.82 11.62 0.70
N VAL A 90 -3.88 10.30 0.84
CA VAL A 90 -2.97 9.57 1.72
C VAL A 90 -1.50 9.96 1.49
N PRO A 91 -0.70 10.04 2.56
CA PRO A 91 0.70 10.41 2.46
C PRO A 91 1.53 9.36 1.72
N PRO A 92 2.72 9.73 1.21
CA PRO A 92 3.67 8.77 0.64
C PRO A 92 4.05 7.66 1.63
N TYR A 93 4.37 6.47 1.09
CA TYR A 93 4.80 5.34 1.91
C TYR A 93 6.12 5.62 2.64
N PRO A 94 6.24 5.14 3.89
CA PRO A 94 7.40 5.42 4.70
C PRO A 94 8.56 4.46 4.45
N THR A 95 9.78 4.96 4.66
CA THR A 95 11.02 4.20 4.48
C THR A 95 11.56 3.74 5.83
N MET A 96 11.77 2.44 6.01
CA MET A 96 12.39 1.90 7.23
C MET A 96 13.92 1.94 7.11
N ILE A 97 14.60 2.29 8.19
CA ILE A 97 16.06 2.23 8.32
C ILE A 97 16.43 1.26 9.45
N ASP A 98 17.36 0.33 9.19
CA ASP A 98 17.85 -0.61 10.18
C ASP A 98 18.99 -0.06 11.06
N ARG A 99 19.45 -0.83 12.05
CA ARG A 99 20.54 -0.43 12.97
C ARG A 99 21.90 -0.26 12.31
N THR A 100 22.08 -0.78 11.10
CA THR A 100 23.30 -0.65 10.31
C THR A 100 23.23 0.49 9.29
N GLY A 101 22.06 1.13 9.15
CA GLY A 101 21.81 2.24 8.24
C GLY A 101 21.28 1.83 6.86
N ASN A 102 20.93 0.55 6.64
CA ASN A 102 20.29 0.15 5.39
C ASN A 102 18.86 0.66 5.35
N MET A 103 18.41 1.06 4.15
CA MET A 103 17.07 1.59 3.92
C MET A 103 16.22 0.54 3.18
N TYR A 104 14.96 0.42 3.59
CA TYR A 104 13.99 -0.52 3.05
C TYR A 104 12.69 0.21 2.71
N ASN A 105 12.22 0.02 1.49
CA ASN A 105 10.88 0.40 1.10
C ASN A 105 9.89 -0.70 1.48
N THR A 106 8.60 -0.38 1.52
CA THR A 106 7.55 -1.38 1.71
C THR A 106 7.59 -2.44 0.61
N THR A 107 6.96 -3.60 0.82
CA THR A 107 7.10 -4.74 -0.10
C THR A 107 6.64 -4.40 -1.52
N GLY A 108 5.67 -3.48 -1.62
CA GLY A 108 5.14 -2.98 -2.89
C GLY A 108 4.31 -4.03 -3.66
N ASP A 109 4.18 -5.24 -3.13
CA ASP A 109 3.38 -6.31 -3.73
C ASP A 109 1.89 -6.20 -3.37
N GLY A 110 1.55 -5.40 -2.35
CA GLY A 110 0.19 -5.15 -1.87
C GLY A 110 -0.46 -6.36 -1.21
N LYS A 111 -0.02 -7.58 -1.50
CA LYS A 111 -0.56 -8.83 -0.92
C LYS A 111 -0.13 -8.98 0.52
N ALA A 112 1.13 -8.67 0.83
CA ALA A 112 1.67 -8.74 2.18
C ALA A 112 1.12 -7.60 3.05
N GLU A 113 0.99 -6.39 2.50
CA GLU A 113 0.34 -5.28 3.20
C GLU A 113 -1.13 -5.57 3.50
N VAL A 114 -1.94 -6.03 2.53
CA VAL A 114 -3.35 -6.35 2.77
C VAL A 114 -3.53 -7.50 3.77
N ALA A 115 -2.67 -8.52 3.72
CA ALA A 115 -2.69 -9.59 4.70
C ALA A 115 -2.30 -9.08 6.11
N ALA A 116 -1.35 -8.15 6.21
CA ALA A 116 -1.00 -7.53 7.47
C ALA A 116 -2.13 -6.63 8.00
N GLU A 117 -2.80 -5.85 7.14
CA GLU A 117 -3.96 -5.05 7.53
C GLU A 117 -5.04 -5.93 8.18
N GLN A 118 -5.31 -7.10 7.59
CA GLN A 118 -6.22 -8.08 8.18
C GLN A 118 -5.71 -8.65 9.51
N ASP A 119 -4.42 -9.01 9.62
CA ASP A 119 -3.86 -9.57 10.86
C ASP A 119 -3.80 -8.54 12.01
N TYR A 120 -3.54 -7.27 11.71
CA TYR A 120 -3.41 -6.19 12.71
C TYR A 120 -4.74 -5.51 13.05
N PHE A 121 -5.62 -5.30 12.07
CA PHE A 121 -6.85 -4.52 12.23
C PHE A 121 -8.12 -5.34 12.03
N GLY A 122 -8.03 -6.53 11.44
CA GLY A 122 -9.20 -7.33 11.12
C GLY A 122 -10.18 -6.57 10.22
N SER A 123 -11.48 -6.69 10.51
CA SER A 123 -12.54 -5.98 9.79
C SER A 123 -12.59 -4.47 10.05
N ASP A 124 -11.82 -3.96 11.02
CA ASP A 124 -11.77 -2.53 11.33
C ASP A 124 -10.86 -1.75 10.37
N TYR A 125 -10.18 -2.46 9.44
CA TYR A 125 -9.43 -1.82 8.36
C TYR A 125 -10.35 -0.95 7.51
N GLN A 126 -9.89 0.26 7.20
CA GLN A 126 -10.58 1.21 6.34
C GLN A 126 -9.60 1.71 5.29
N ALA A 127 -9.67 1.18 4.07
CA ALA A 127 -8.94 1.72 2.94
C ALA A 127 -9.42 3.16 2.68
N GLN A 128 -8.58 4.14 3.00
CA GLN A 128 -8.86 5.55 2.72
C GLN A 128 -7.95 6.04 1.60
N LEU A 129 -8.53 6.63 0.55
CA LEU A 129 -7.76 7.33 -0.48
C LEU A 129 -7.53 8.79 -0.11
N GLN A 130 -8.43 9.35 0.68
CA GLN A 130 -8.40 10.71 1.17
C GLN A 130 -8.82 10.73 2.63
N VAL A 131 -8.13 11.57 3.40
CA VAL A 131 -8.36 11.77 4.81
C VAL A 131 -8.99 13.14 5.00
N ASN A 132 -10.18 13.18 5.60
CA ASN A 132 -10.87 14.43 5.88
C ASN A 132 -10.10 15.28 6.93
N PRO A 133 -10.30 16.61 6.94
CA PRO A 133 -9.71 17.50 7.94
C PRO A 133 -9.89 17.01 9.37
N GLY A 134 -8.79 16.91 10.13
CA GLY A 134 -8.81 16.46 11.53
C GLY A 134 -9.16 14.99 11.74
N SER A 135 -9.47 14.23 10.67
CA SER A 135 -9.66 12.79 10.75
C SER A 135 -8.31 12.10 10.85
N HIS A 136 -8.31 10.94 11.50
CA HIS A 136 -7.16 10.05 11.58
C HIS A 136 -7.51 8.70 10.99
N TYR A 137 -6.49 8.03 10.46
CA TYR A 137 -6.57 6.64 10.04
C TYR A 137 -5.30 5.91 10.47
N GLN A 138 -5.40 4.58 10.61
CA GLN A 138 -4.29 3.71 10.95
C GLN A 138 -3.95 2.82 9.76
N ASP A 139 -2.66 2.58 9.60
CA ASP A 139 -2.13 1.70 8.56
C ASP A 139 -0.94 0.88 9.09
N VAL A 140 -0.68 -0.25 8.44
CA VAL A 140 0.47 -1.12 8.73
C VAL A 140 1.36 -1.22 7.51
N PHE A 141 2.59 -0.72 7.65
CA PHE A 141 3.59 -0.77 6.60
C PHE A 141 4.48 -1.99 6.76
N VAL A 142 4.51 -2.83 5.74
CA VAL A 142 5.24 -4.11 5.73
C VAL A 142 6.51 -3.98 4.90
N TYR A 143 7.60 -4.53 5.39
CA TYR A 143 8.92 -4.55 4.76
C TYR A 143 9.43 -5.99 4.70
N ASP A 144 9.74 -6.51 3.52
CA ASP A 144 10.41 -7.81 3.35
C ASP A 144 11.92 -7.58 3.41
N VAL A 145 12.58 -8.13 4.43
CA VAL A 145 13.96 -7.82 4.76
C VAL A 145 14.77 -9.09 5.07
N PRO A 146 16.10 -9.05 4.93
CA PRO A 146 16.95 -10.18 5.32
C PRO A 146 16.74 -10.63 6.77
N GLN A 147 16.98 -11.92 7.03
CA GLN A 147 16.86 -12.52 8.35
C GLN A 147 17.73 -11.80 9.39
N GLY A 148 17.14 -11.49 10.56
CA GLY A 148 17.85 -10.87 11.68
C GLY A 148 17.98 -9.34 11.59
N VAL A 149 17.43 -8.71 10.54
CA VAL A 149 17.29 -7.24 10.49
C VAL A 149 16.45 -6.76 11.67
N GLN A 150 16.90 -5.66 12.28
CA GLN A 150 16.19 -4.96 13.34
C GLN A 150 15.96 -3.53 12.91
N ALA A 151 14.69 -3.14 12.79
CA ALA A 151 14.32 -1.77 12.49
C ALA A 151 14.86 -0.82 13.57
N ALA A 152 15.40 0.32 13.16
CA ALA A 152 15.95 1.35 14.05
C ALA A 152 15.17 2.65 13.97
N SER A 153 14.75 3.04 12.78
CA SER A 153 13.89 4.21 12.57
C SER A 153 12.99 4.02 11.36
N VAL A 154 11.93 4.81 11.28
CA VAL A 154 11.10 4.97 10.09
C VAL A 154 11.07 6.44 9.68
N GLN A 155 11.26 6.71 8.40
CA GLN A 155 11.13 8.05 7.81
C GLN A 155 9.73 8.19 7.21
N LEU A 156 8.97 9.14 7.73
CA LEU A 156 7.59 9.43 7.35
C LEU A 156 7.56 10.72 6.53
N HIS A 157 6.69 10.78 5.53
CA HIS A 157 6.51 11.94 4.67
C HIS A 157 5.04 12.31 4.64
N GLY A 158 4.67 13.57 4.84
CA GLY A 158 3.30 14.06 4.64
C GLY A 158 3.02 14.50 3.21
N GLN A 159 4.07 14.66 2.40
CA GLN A 159 3.99 15.04 0.99
C GLN A 159 5.19 14.48 0.21
N PHE A 160 5.03 14.19 -1.08
CA PHE A 160 6.11 13.62 -1.90
C PHE A 160 7.37 14.48 -1.98
N ALA A 161 7.22 15.80 -1.95
CA ALA A 161 8.34 16.74 -2.03
C ALA A 161 8.96 17.09 -0.66
N SER A 162 8.45 16.50 0.42
CA SER A 162 8.92 16.79 1.78
C SER A 162 10.27 16.15 2.08
N ALA A 163 11.04 16.76 3.00
CA ALA A 163 12.26 16.15 3.53
C ALA A 163 11.96 14.95 4.46
N GLY A 164 10.73 14.87 4.98
CA GLY A 164 10.29 13.82 5.88
C GLY A 164 10.72 14.03 7.33
N VAL A 165 10.19 13.21 8.21
CA VAL A 165 10.50 13.16 9.64
C VAL A 165 10.81 11.74 10.07
N SER A 166 11.90 11.57 10.82
CA SER A 166 12.33 10.25 11.30
C SER A 166 11.87 10.00 12.73
N VAL A 167 11.29 8.82 12.96
CA VAL A 167 10.89 8.31 14.27
C VAL A 167 11.75 7.12 14.66
N THR A 168 12.36 7.15 15.84
CA THR A 168 13.13 6.02 16.37
C THR A 168 12.18 4.91 16.83
N LEU A 169 12.46 3.69 16.35
CA LEU A 169 11.66 2.50 16.62
C LEU A 169 12.21 1.72 17.81
N LYS A 170 11.30 1.18 18.64
CA LYS A 170 11.63 0.08 19.58
C LYS A 170 11.03 -1.20 19.03
N THR A 171 11.84 -1.91 18.27
CA THR A 171 11.40 -3.10 17.55
C THR A 171 11.33 -4.31 18.47
N THR A 172 10.15 -4.94 18.52
CA THR A 172 10.01 -6.28 19.07
C THR A 172 10.36 -7.32 18.01
N GLN A 173 11.10 -8.36 18.39
CA GLN A 173 11.44 -9.46 17.49
C GLN A 173 10.53 -10.65 17.81
N VAL A 174 9.82 -11.16 16.80
CA VAL A 174 9.22 -12.48 16.87
C VAL A 174 10.37 -13.46 16.86
N THR A 175 10.77 -13.90 18.04
CA THR A 175 11.81 -14.91 18.15
C THR A 175 11.13 -16.23 17.85
N ALA A 176 11.36 -16.80 16.66
CA ALA A 176 11.07 -18.21 16.45
C ALA A 176 11.81 -18.98 17.57
N ALA A 177 11.09 -19.77 18.36
CA ALA A 177 11.69 -20.58 19.42
C ALA A 177 12.89 -21.37 18.84
N PRO A 178 14.00 -21.56 19.57
CA PRO A 178 15.10 -22.38 19.08
C PRO A 178 14.55 -23.75 18.71
N GLY A 179 14.70 -24.12 17.44
CA GLY A 179 14.31 -25.43 16.95
C GLY A 179 15.10 -26.51 17.68
N ASN A 180 14.48 -27.13 18.68
CA ASN A 180 14.94 -28.43 19.16
C ASN A 180 14.66 -29.43 18.04
N GLY A 181 15.76 -29.91 17.42
CA GLY A 181 15.90 -31.17 16.72
C GLY A 181 14.71 -31.67 15.91
N ALA A 182 14.82 -31.57 14.59
CA ALA A 182 14.06 -32.42 13.67
C ALA A 182 14.09 -33.89 14.14
N PRO A 183 12.94 -34.55 14.36
CA PRO A 183 12.91 -36.00 14.44
C PRO A 183 13.19 -36.55 13.03
N ALA A 184 14.13 -37.49 12.96
CA ALA A 184 14.45 -38.27 11.76
C ALA A 184 13.19 -38.96 11.16
N PRO A 185 13.18 -39.20 9.84
CA PRO A 185 12.00 -39.73 9.14
C PRO A 185 11.75 -41.20 9.51
N VAL A 186 10.52 -41.53 9.87
CA VAL A 186 10.03 -42.92 10.00
C VAL A 186 9.40 -43.33 8.65
N PRO A 187 9.67 -44.54 8.13
CA PRO A 187 9.19 -44.96 6.82
C PRO A 187 7.68 -45.28 6.82
N ALA A 188 7.02 -44.94 5.71
CA ALA A 188 5.59 -45.11 5.46
C ALA A 188 5.15 -46.58 5.32
N PRO A 189 3.89 -46.92 5.64
CA PRO A 189 3.19 -48.01 4.98
C PRO A 189 2.47 -47.51 3.73
N THR A 190 2.55 -48.33 2.69
CA THR A 190 1.99 -48.16 1.36
C THR A 190 0.47 -48.31 1.30
N THR A 191 -0.12 -47.45 0.45
CA THR A 191 -1.30 -47.65 -0.42
C THR A 191 -2.67 -47.98 0.19
N SER A 192 -3.63 -47.08 -0.08
CA SER A 192 -4.84 -47.38 -0.86
C SER A 192 -5.50 -46.08 -1.34
N SER A 193 -5.32 -45.76 -2.63
CA SER A 193 -6.11 -44.73 -3.33
C SER A 193 -7.45 -45.34 -3.76
N PRO A 194 -8.59 -44.65 -3.59
CA PRO A 194 -9.67 -44.73 -4.54
C PRO A 194 -9.56 -43.56 -5.51
N THR A 195 -9.30 -43.90 -6.77
CA THR A 195 -9.62 -43.07 -7.92
C THR A 195 -11.13 -42.89 -8.01
N THR A 196 -11.59 -41.65 -7.94
CA THR A 196 -12.85 -41.22 -8.59
C THR A 196 -12.58 -39.92 -9.33
N SER A 197 -12.54 -40.05 -10.65
CA SER A 197 -12.50 -38.98 -11.63
C SER A 197 -13.75 -38.09 -11.53
N SER A 198 -13.55 -36.78 -11.40
CA SER A 198 -14.46 -35.72 -11.88
C SER A 198 -13.64 -34.42 -12.00
N PRO A 199 -13.71 -33.68 -13.12
CA PRO A 199 -12.88 -32.50 -13.35
C PRO A 199 -13.34 -31.30 -12.49
N PRO A 200 -12.49 -30.68 -11.63
CA PRO A 200 -12.92 -29.57 -10.79
C PRO A 200 -12.37 -28.19 -11.22
N SER A 201 -11.80 -28.02 -12.41
CA SER A 201 -11.11 -26.77 -12.78
C SER A 201 -12.07 -25.67 -13.27
N THR A 202 -13.13 -26.04 -14.00
CA THR A 202 -13.98 -25.09 -14.73
C THR A 202 -14.91 -24.28 -13.81
N GLY A 203 -15.50 -24.91 -12.79
CA GLY A 203 -16.38 -24.20 -11.84
C GLY A 203 -15.64 -23.28 -10.87
N ALA A 204 -14.37 -23.58 -10.57
CA ALA A 204 -13.54 -22.79 -9.68
C ALA A 204 -13.16 -21.43 -10.30
N ALA A 205 -12.72 -21.42 -11.57
CA ALA A 205 -12.44 -20.19 -12.29
C ALA A 205 -13.67 -19.28 -12.37
N GLN A 206 -14.84 -19.86 -12.65
CA GLN A 206 -16.10 -19.13 -12.67
C GLN A 206 -16.41 -18.47 -11.32
N ALA A 207 -16.25 -19.22 -10.22
CA ALA A 207 -16.54 -18.72 -8.88
C ALA A 207 -15.65 -17.54 -8.49
N VAL A 208 -14.38 -17.56 -8.86
CA VAL A 208 -13.43 -16.46 -8.60
C VAL A 208 -13.86 -15.18 -9.32
N VAL A 209 -14.24 -15.27 -10.60
CA VAL A 209 -14.73 -14.10 -11.35
C VAL A 209 -16.01 -13.55 -10.74
N GLN A 210 -16.93 -14.42 -10.29
CA GLN A 210 -18.15 -13.99 -9.61
C GLN A 210 -17.87 -13.32 -8.25
N GLN A 211 -16.92 -13.87 -7.47
CA GLN A 211 -16.49 -13.29 -6.20
C GLN A 211 -15.82 -11.94 -6.39
N TYR A 212 -15.03 -11.77 -7.45
CA TYR A 212 -14.39 -10.50 -7.81
C TYR A 212 -15.43 -9.39 -8.00
N PHE A 213 -16.48 -9.63 -8.81
CA PHE A 213 -17.55 -8.65 -9.01
C PHE A 213 -18.46 -8.48 -7.77
N ALA A 214 -18.67 -9.54 -6.99
CA ALA A 214 -19.39 -9.43 -5.71
C ALA A 214 -18.65 -8.53 -4.71
N ALA A 215 -17.31 -8.63 -4.65
CA ALA A 215 -16.48 -7.77 -3.83
C ALA A 215 -16.55 -6.30 -4.28
N ILE A 216 -16.49 -6.04 -5.59
CA ILE A 216 -16.67 -4.69 -6.15
C ILE A 216 -18.04 -4.11 -5.76
N ASN A 217 -19.11 -4.89 -5.91
CA ASN A 217 -20.47 -4.47 -5.55
C ASN A 217 -20.67 -4.22 -4.05
N ALA A 218 -19.92 -4.93 -3.21
CA ALA A 218 -19.91 -4.72 -1.76
C ALA A 218 -19.06 -3.53 -1.33
N GLY A 219 -18.30 -2.90 -2.24
CA GLY A 219 -17.28 -1.90 -1.92
C GLY A 219 -16.05 -2.50 -1.24
N ASP A 220 -15.93 -3.83 -1.21
CA ASP A 220 -14.77 -4.55 -0.68
C ASP A 220 -13.67 -4.59 -1.74
N TYR A 221 -13.13 -3.41 -2.05
CA TYR A 221 -12.13 -3.27 -3.08
C TYR A 221 -10.82 -3.96 -2.72
N ALA A 222 -10.53 -4.14 -1.42
CA ALA A 222 -9.37 -4.92 -0.97
C ALA A 222 -9.52 -6.38 -1.41
N GLN A 223 -10.71 -6.97 -1.23
CA GLN A 223 -11.00 -8.32 -1.71
C GLN A 223 -10.99 -8.42 -3.23
N ALA A 224 -11.58 -7.46 -3.94
CA ALA A 224 -11.54 -7.43 -5.41
C ALA A 224 -10.10 -7.29 -5.94
N TRP A 225 -9.29 -6.45 -5.31
CA TRP A 225 -7.87 -6.27 -5.63
C TRP A 225 -7.08 -7.56 -5.43
N ALA A 226 -7.32 -8.26 -4.30
CA ALA A 226 -6.70 -9.54 -4.00
C ALA A 226 -7.10 -10.63 -5.00
N LEU A 227 -8.38 -10.73 -5.36
CA LEU A 227 -8.93 -11.72 -6.29
C LEU A 227 -8.51 -11.50 -7.75
N GLY A 228 -8.10 -10.29 -8.13
CA GLY A 228 -7.76 -10.02 -9.52
C GLY A 228 -7.24 -8.65 -9.85
N GLY A 229 -7.76 -7.60 -9.17
CA GLY A 229 -7.49 -6.20 -9.54
C GLY A 229 -5.98 -5.91 -9.65
N GLN A 230 -5.18 -6.45 -8.75
CA GLN A 230 -3.72 -6.27 -8.73
C GLN A 230 -2.97 -6.80 -9.97
N ASN A 231 -3.56 -7.77 -10.68
CA ASN A 231 -2.92 -8.42 -11.82
C ASN A 231 -3.43 -7.87 -13.17
N ILE A 232 -4.63 -7.30 -13.18
CA ILE A 232 -5.31 -6.87 -14.41
C ILE A 232 -5.38 -5.35 -14.57
N GLU A 233 -5.34 -4.61 -13.46
CA GLU A 233 -5.28 -3.16 -13.49
C GLU A 233 -3.83 -2.71 -13.72
N HIS A 234 -3.59 -1.93 -14.76
CA HIS A 234 -2.26 -1.38 -15.06
C HIS A 234 -1.95 -0.12 -14.23
N GLY A 235 -2.32 -0.12 -12.95
CA GLY A 235 -2.26 1.02 -12.05
C GLY A 235 -2.06 0.64 -10.58
N SER A 236 -2.15 1.63 -9.69
CA SER A 236 -2.12 1.42 -8.25
C SER A 236 -3.48 0.97 -7.71
N TYR A 237 -3.51 0.36 -6.52
CA TYR A 237 -4.75 0.09 -5.80
C TYR A 237 -5.66 1.32 -5.69
N SER A 238 -5.07 2.50 -5.51
CA SER A 238 -5.81 3.75 -5.51
C SER A 238 -6.46 4.10 -6.87
N ALA A 239 -5.79 3.82 -7.98
CA ALA A 239 -6.35 4.04 -9.32
C ALA A 239 -7.48 3.03 -9.60
N PHE A 240 -7.33 1.80 -9.15
CA PHE A 240 -8.35 0.76 -9.21
C PHE A 240 -9.63 1.18 -8.47
N VAL A 241 -9.52 1.57 -7.20
CA VAL A 241 -10.68 2.02 -6.40
C VAL A 241 -11.33 3.27 -7.03
N GLN A 242 -10.53 4.20 -7.57
CA GLN A 242 -11.05 5.36 -8.29
C GLN A 242 -11.82 4.99 -9.57
N GLY A 243 -11.39 3.95 -10.28
CA GLY A 243 -12.09 3.44 -11.46
C GLY A 243 -13.53 3.02 -11.20
N PHE A 244 -13.85 2.63 -9.95
CA PHE A 244 -15.20 2.22 -9.54
C PHE A 244 -15.98 3.32 -8.80
N ALA A 245 -15.44 4.53 -8.64
CA ALA A 245 -16.08 5.60 -7.88
C ALA A 245 -17.43 6.06 -8.46
N THR A 246 -17.64 5.89 -9.77
CA THR A 246 -18.90 6.18 -10.44
C THR A 246 -19.76 4.94 -10.69
N THR A 247 -19.30 3.76 -10.29
CA THR A 247 -20.03 2.50 -10.49
C THR A 247 -20.96 2.26 -9.31
N SER A 248 -22.25 2.12 -9.59
CA SER A 248 -23.27 1.75 -8.61
C SER A 248 -23.35 0.24 -8.42
N SER A 249 -23.27 -0.55 -9.50
CA SER A 249 -23.27 -2.01 -9.44
C SER A 249 -22.84 -2.63 -10.75
N ASP A 250 -22.10 -3.73 -10.66
CA ASP A 250 -21.64 -4.57 -11.76
C ASP A 250 -22.40 -5.91 -11.77
N SER A 251 -23.04 -6.23 -12.88
CA SER A 251 -23.71 -7.52 -13.10
C SER A 251 -22.93 -8.35 -14.11
N VAL A 252 -22.24 -9.39 -13.62
CA VAL A 252 -21.48 -10.31 -14.46
C VAL A 252 -22.34 -11.51 -14.87
N HIS A 253 -22.34 -11.81 -16.17
CA HIS A 253 -22.97 -12.98 -16.76
C HIS A 253 -21.91 -13.84 -17.43
N VAL A 254 -21.75 -15.08 -16.96
CA VAL A 254 -20.78 -16.02 -17.53
C VAL A 254 -21.38 -16.66 -18.77
N VAL A 255 -20.73 -16.46 -19.92
CA VAL A 255 -21.16 -17.00 -21.22
C VAL A 255 -20.62 -18.41 -21.42
N SER A 256 -19.33 -18.60 -21.12
CA SER A 256 -18.67 -19.91 -21.25
C SER A 256 -17.44 -19.97 -20.35
N VAL A 257 -17.01 -21.19 -20.02
CA VAL A 257 -15.75 -21.41 -19.33
C VAL A 257 -15.01 -22.53 -20.04
N SER A 258 -13.74 -22.29 -20.34
CA SER A 258 -12.85 -23.21 -21.04
C SER A 258 -11.52 -23.28 -20.30
N GLY A 259 -11.32 -24.38 -19.56
CA GLY A 259 -10.17 -24.51 -18.67
C GLY A 259 -10.18 -23.40 -17.62
N ASP A 260 -9.14 -22.57 -17.68
CA ASP A 260 -8.87 -21.44 -16.78
C ASP A 260 -9.45 -20.11 -17.29
N THR A 261 -10.00 -20.09 -18.50
CA THR A 261 -10.56 -18.89 -19.13
C THR A 261 -12.07 -18.86 -19.00
N VAL A 262 -12.60 -17.77 -18.43
CA VAL A 262 -14.02 -17.48 -18.23
C VAL A 262 -14.41 -16.35 -19.19
N THR A 263 -15.30 -16.63 -20.14
CA THR A 263 -15.89 -15.60 -21.02
C THR A 263 -17.11 -15.01 -20.32
N VAL A 264 -17.19 -13.68 -20.25
CA VAL A 264 -18.28 -12.97 -19.58
C VAL A 264 -18.86 -11.86 -20.44
N THR A 265 -20.10 -11.50 -20.15
CA THR A 265 -20.67 -10.18 -20.42
C THR A 265 -20.90 -9.47 -19.08
N LEU A 266 -20.67 -8.16 -19.06
CA LEU A 266 -20.71 -7.35 -17.85
C LEU A 266 -21.57 -6.12 -18.09
N ASP A 267 -22.53 -5.90 -17.22
CA ASP A 267 -23.37 -4.70 -17.20
C ASP A 267 -22.98 -3.83 -15.99
N ALA A 268 -22.28 -2.73 -16.24
CA ALA A 268 -21.85 -1.78 -15.22
C ALA A 268 -22.85 -0.63 -15.12
N THR A 269 -23.68 -0.64 -14.08
CA THR A 269 -24.62 0.44 -13.76
C THR A 269 -23.86 1.56 -13.05
N GLN A 270 -23.86 2.75 -13.62
CA GLN A 270 -23.23 3.94 -13.05
C GLN A 270 -24.17 4.65 -12.06
N THR A 271 -23.62 5.51 -11.21
CA THR A 271 -24.38 6.27 -10.20
C THR A 271 -25.34 7.29 -10.80
N ASP A 272 -25.18 7.66 -12.08
CA ASP A 272 -26.12 8.49 -12.84
C ASP A 272 -27.28 7.68 -13.47
N GLY A 273 -27.29 6.36 -13.28
CA GLY A 273 -28.30 5.43 -13.82
C GLY A 273 -28.02 4.96 -15.25
N SER A 274 -26.93 5.41 -15.89
CA SER A 274 -26.49 4.85 -17.17
C SER A 274 -25.95 3.43 -16.98
N VAL A 275 -26.10 2.58 -18.00
CA VAL A 275 -25.55 1.22 -18.01
C VAL A 275 -24.54 1.11 -19.14
N GLN A 276 -23.32 0.70 -18.80
CA GLN A 276 -22.28 0.36 -19.76
C GLN A 276 -22.23 -1.15 -19.92
N HIS A 277 -22.11 -1.62 -21.16
CA HIS A 277 -22.05 -3.03 -21.49
C HIS A 277 -20.65 -3.38 -21.98
N TYR A 278 -20.04 -4.39 -21.38
CA TYR A 278 -18.73 -4.91 -21.77
C TYR A 278 -18.81 -6.40 -22.04
N ALA A 279 -17.96 -6.88 -22.94
CA ALA A 279 -17.79 -8.31 -23.17
C ALA A 279 -16.31 -8.65 -23.16
N GLY A 280 -15.97 -9.86 -22.72
CA GLY A 280 -14.56 -10.21 -22.65
C GLY A 280 -14.27 -11.53 -21.98
N THR A 281 -13.00 -11.71 -21.66
CA THR A 281 -12.48 -12.91 -21.02
C THR A 281 -11.67 -12.59 -19.78
N TYR A 282 -11.77 -13.47 -18.80
CA TYR A 282 -10.98 -13.50 -17.58
C TYR A 282 -10.19 -14.79 -17.55
N THR A 283 -8.90 -14.73 -17.23
CA THR A 283 -8.06 -15.92 -17.04
C THR A 283 -7.76 -16.05 -15.55
N VAL A 284 -8.10 -17.21 -14.98
CA VAL A 284 -7.94 -17.51 -13.55
C VAL A 284 -6.89 -18.60 -13.38
N HIS A 285 -5.90 -18.36 -12.54
CA HIS A 285 -4.88 -19.34 -12.19
C HIS A 285 -4.73 -19.37 -10.67
N ASP A 286 -4.66 -20.56 -10.07
CA ASP A 286 -4.54 -20.75 -8.61
C ASP A 286 -5.55 -19.95 -7.76
N GLY A 287 -6.78 -19.79 -8.25
CA GLY A 287 -7.85 -19.09 -7.53
C GLY A 287 -7.79 -17.56 -7.62
N VAL A 288 -6.94 -17.01 -8.50
CA VAL A 288 -6.78 -15.56 -8.71
C VAL A 288 -6.91 -15.24 -10.19
N ILE A 289 -7.56 -14.13 -10.53
CA ILE A 289 -7.58 -13.61 -11.89
C ILE A 289 -6.17 -13.08 -12.21
N VAL A 290 -5.53 -13.63 -13.23
CA VAL A 290 -4.19 -13.26 -13.68
C VAL A 290 -4.18 -12.49 -15.00
N GLY A 291 -5.32 -12.43 -15.68
CA GLY A 291 -5.48 -11.67 -16.92
C GLY A 291 -6.95 -11.37 -17.20
N ALA A 292 -7.21 -10.23 -17.82
CA ALA A 292 -8.53 -9.85 -18.31
C ALA A 292 -8.39 -9.13 -19.66
N ASP A 293 -9.34 -9.36 -20.56
CA ASP A 293 -9.47 -8.67 -21.84
C ASP A 293 -10.95 -8.35 -22.04
N LEU A 294 -11.33 -7.09 -21.83
CA LEU A 294 -12.69 -6.56 -21.94
C LEU A 294 -12.73 -5.51 -23.05
N HIS A 295 -13.80 -5.49 -23.85
CA HIS A 295 -14.05 -4.53 -24.93
C HIS A 295 -15.52 -4.13 -25.05
#